data_AF-A0A9D7B7K4-F1
#
_entry.id   AF-A0A9D7B7K4-F1
#
_cell.length_a   1.000
_cell.length_b   1.000
_cell.length_c   1.000
_cell.angle_alpha   90.00
_cell.angle_beta   90.00
_cell.angle_gamma   90.00
#
_symmetry.space_group_name_H-M   'P 1'
#
loop_
_entity.id
_entity.type
_entity.pdbx_description
1 polymer ?
#
loop_
_entity_poly.entity_id
_entity_poly.type
_entity_poly.pdbx_seq_one_letter_code
_entity_poly.pdbx_strand_id
1 'polypeptide(L)'
;MGELRRMAAPENRPNRKPSRGLLARLRSKYRLVLIDDRTFAERLSARLNLLSVLVFTVLAFLLYGALVSILIVFTPLKRFIPGYSDEETRVQAIHSAERADSLQVALTEQRAFIQNLQAVLTGEQVLDSTTLQRPALVRQDPAGLIPGSPDSALRARIQREEQYSLVEGRGASERRELASVLFVPPVEGIVTSAFDRAKGHFGIDIVTAPDAAVKSCLSGTVALSSWTTDAGHVLAVQHTNGLVSVYKHNRVLLKKAGDRVKPGEAIAIVGDTGENSSGPHLHFELWHNGDAVDPAAYMMFQ
;
A
#
# COMPACT_ATOMS: atom_id res chain seq x y z
N MET A 1 95.48 31.74 -49.54
CA MET A 1 94.55 31.74 -50.68
C MET A 1 93.97 30.34 -50.79
N GLY A 2 92.65 30.20 -50.68
CA GLY A 2 91.93 29.00 -51.12
C GLY A 2 91.39 28.10 -50.02
N GLU A 3 90.31 28.54 -49.38
CA GLU A 3 89.29 27.64 -48.83
C GLU A 3 88.86 26.62 -49.90
N LEU A 4 88.71 25.34 -49.55
CA LEU A 4 87.79 24.45 -50.28
C LEU A 4 87.14 23.44 -49.33
N ARG A 5 86.12 23.95 -48.66
CA ARG A 5 85.02 23.23 -48.02
C ARG A 5 84.27 22.41 -49.08
N ARG A 6 84.29 21.07 -49.01
CA ARG A 6 83.36 20.19 -49.74
C ARG A 6 82.83 19.12 -48.77
N MET A 7 81.63 19.36 -48.23
CA MET A 7 80.37 18.75 -48.68
C MET A 7 80.18 17.33 -48.11
N ALA A 8 79.70 17.29 -46.86
CA ALA A 8 79.05 16.12 -46.29
C ALA A 8 77.68 15.93 -46.97
N ALA A 9 77.42 14.71 -47.46
CA ALA A 9 76.15 14.31 -48.04
C ALA A 9 75.06 14.25 -46.93
N PRO A 10 73.84 14.77 -47.15
CA PRO A 10 72.78 14.65 -46.17
C PRO A 10 72.18 13.23 -46.18
N GLU A 11 72.27 12.57 -45.03
CA GLU A 11 71.62 11.32 -44.68
C GLU A 11 70.09 11.45 -44.79
N ASN A 12 69.49 10.74 -45.75
CA ASN A 12 68.06 10.77 -46.03
C ASN A 12 67.30 9.92 -45.01
N ARG A 13 66.94 10.51 -43.86
CA ARG A 13 66.07 9.87 -42.86
C ARG A 13 64.64 9.79 -43.42
N PRO A 14 64.00 8.60 -43.44
CA PRO A 14 62.62 8.49 -43.89
C PRO A 14 61.72 9.27 -42.93
N ASN A 15 61.10 10.32 -43.48
CA ASN A 15 60.16 11.21 -42.82
C ASN A 15 58.95 10.41 -42.31
N ARG A 16 58.98 9.97 -41.04
CA ARG A 16 57.81 9.38 -40.37
C ARG A 16 56.75 10.46 -40.23
N LYS A 17 55.80 10.49 -41.19
CA LYS A 17 54.62 11.36 -41.14
C LYS A 17 53.97 11.23 -39.76
N PRO A 18 53.70 12.35 -39.05
CA PRO A 18 53.04 12.28 -37.75
C PRO A 18 51.68 11.62 -37.95
N SER A 19 51.38 10.60 -37.16
CA SER A 19 50.07 9.95 -37.15
C SER A 19 49.03 11.04 -36.85
N ARG A 20 48.32 11.51 -37.89
CA ARG A 20 47.16 12.39 -37.70
C ARG A 20 46.25 11.69 -36.70
N GLY A 21 46.14 12.26 -35.50
CA GLY A 21 45.43 11.64 -34.38
C GLY A 21 44.05 11.19 -34.81
N LEU A 22 43.57 10.08 -34.27
CA LEU A 22 42.28 9.46 -34.64
C LEU A 22 41.12 10.48 -34.66
N LEU A 23 41.18 11.49 -33.79
CA LEU A 23 40.26 12.61 -33.70
C LEU A 23 40.21 13.51 -34.96
N ALA A 24 41.33 13.69 -35.67
CA ALA A 24 41.38 14.48 -36.89
C ALA A 24 40.70 13.76 -38.08
N ARG A 25 40.72 12.41 -38.08
CA ARG A 25 40.01 11.58 -39.08
C ARG A 25 38.50 11.56 -38.84
N LEU A 26 38.06 11.73 -37.60
CA LEU A 26 36.64 11.76 -37.24
C LEU A 26 35.91 13.04 -37.66
N ARG A 27 36.66 14.11 -37.98
CA ARG A 27 36.12 15.45 -38.34
C ARG A 27 36.20 15.77 -39.84
N SER A 28 36.76 14.88 -40.65
CA SER A 28 36.83 15.07 -42.10
C SER A 28 35.48 14.87 -42.77
N LYS A 29 35.19 15.69 -43.79
CA LYS A 29 33.97 15.61 -44.59
C LYS A 29 34.16 14.57 -45.71
N TYR A 30 33.29 13.58 -45.75
CA TYR A 30 33.24 12.56 -46.80
C TYR A 30 32.04 12.82 -47.71
N ARG A 31 32.18 12.63 -49.02
CA ARG A 31 31.05 12.70 -49.97
C ARG A 31 30.59 11.29 -50.28
N LEU A 32 29.37 10.94 -49.89
CA LEU A 32 28.71 9.72 -50.28
C LEU A 32 27.88 10.02 -51.54
N VAL A 33 28.05 9.23 -52.60
CA VAL A 33 27.28 9.35 -53.84
C VAL A 33 26.69 7.98 -54.15
N LEU A 34 25.38 7.93 -54.38
CA LEU A 34 24.67 6.75 -54.86
C LEU A 34 24.47 6.89 -56.36
N ILE A 35 25.09 6.01 -57.12
CA ILE A 35 25.07 5.99 -58.58
C ILE A 35 24.24 4.78 -59.03
N ASP A 36 23.37 4.99 -60.02
CA ASP A 36 22.61 3.92 -60.66
C ASP A 36 23.52 3.14 -61.61
N ASP A 37 23.63 1.83 -61.43
CA ASP A 37 24.60 0.96 -62.15
C ASP A 37 24.30 0.85 -63.66
N ARG A 38 23.05 1.10 -64.09
CA ARG A 38 22.65 0.97 -65.50
C ARG A 38 22.74 2.27 -66.28
N THR A 39 22.53 3.40 -65.61
CA THR A 39 22.47 4.73 -66.25
C THR A 39 23.59 5.66 -65.82
N PHE A 40 24.42 5.24 -64.85
CA PHE A 40 25.50 6.01 -64.22
C PHE A 40 25.06 7.39 -63.69
N ALA A 41 23.76 7.62 -63.53
CA ALA A 41 23.22 8.87 -63.04
C ALA A 41 23.39 8.96 -61.51
N GLU A 42 23.89 10.09 -61.01
CA GLU A 42 23.92 10.38 -59.57
C GLU A 42 22.48 10.58 -59.07
N ARG A 43 21.96 9.64 -58.27
CA ARG A 43 20.61 9.73 -57.70
C ARG A 43 20.59 10.46 -56.36
N LEU A 44 21.67 10.35 -55.60
CA LEU A 44 21.80 10.98 -54.28
C LEU A 44 23.26 11.35 -54.03
N SER A 45 23.53 12.60 -53.64
CA SER A 45 24.87 12.99 -53.16
C SER A 45 24.76 13.73 -51.83
N ALA A 46 25.50 13.27 -50.83
CA ALA A 46 25.49 13.83 -49.47
C ALA A 46 26.92 14.01 -48.95
N ARG A 47 27.19 15.12 -48.26
CA ARG A 47 28.46 15.34 -47.55
C ARG A 47 28.26 15.02 -46.07
N LEU A 48 28.85 13.93 -45.60
CA LEU A 48 28.69 13.41 -44.25
C LEU A 48 29.97 13.61 -43.45
N ASN A 49 29.82 13.87 -42.16
CA ASN A 49 30.92 13.85 -41.20
C ASN A 49 30.90 12.51 -40.45
N LEU A 50 32.06 11.90 -40.19
CA LEU A 50 32.08 10.58 -39.52
C LEU A 50 31.49 10.66 -38.11
N LEU A 51 31.71 11.78 -37.41
CA LEU A 51 31.06 12.08 -36.13
C LEU A 51 29.54 12.13 -36.23
N SER A 52 28.98 12.78 -37.26
CA SER A 52 27.52 12.88 -37.39
C SER A 52 26.91 11.51 -37.69
N VAL A 53 27.56 10.69 -38.52
CA VAL A 53 27.11 9.31 -38.78
C VAL A 53 27.09 8.49 -37.49
N LEU A 54 28.14 8.57 -36.66
CA LEU A 54 28.19 7.86 -35.38
C LEU A 54 27.11 8.33 -34.41
N VAL A 55 26.86 9.64 -34.33
CA VAL A 55 25.79 10.17 -33.47
C VAL A 55 24.42 9.71 -33.96
N PHE A 56 24.15 9.73 -35.27
CA PHE A 56 22.88 9.25 -35.82
C PHE A 56 22.67 7.75 -35.62
N THR A 57 23.72 6.92 -35.73
CA THR A 57 23.61 5.48 -35.49
C THR A 57 23.36 5.16 -34.02
N VAL A 58 24.04 5.84 -33.09
CA VAL A 58 23.80 5.70 -31.65
C VAL A 58 22.39 6.16 -31.30
N LEU A 59 21.95 7.31 -31.84
CA LEU A 59 20.60 7.82 -31.64
C LEU A 59 19.53 6.85 -32.18
N ALA A 60 19.74 6.29 -33.37
CA ALA A 60 18.82 5.31 -33.94
C ALA A 60 18.73 4.04 -33.08
N PHE A 61 19.85 3.58 -32.51
CA PHE A 61 19.87 2.44 -31.60
C PHE A 61 19.12 2.73 -30.29
N LEU A 62 19.32 3.93 -29.72
CA LEU A 62 18.59 4.37 -28.53
C LEU A 62 17.08 4.48 -28.80
N LEU A 63 16.69 5.05 -29.94
CA LEU A 63 15.29 5.14 -30.36
C LEU A 63 14.67 3.75 -30.58
N TYR A 64 15.41 2.83 -31.20
CA TYR A 64 14.96 1.45 -31.36
C TYR A 64 14.75 0.75 -30.02
N GLY A 65 15.68 0.90 -29.07
CA GLY A 65 15.53 0.37 -27.71
C GLY A 65 14.31 0.95 -26.98
N ALA A 66 14.10 2.26 -27.09
CA ALA A 66 12.92 2.92 -26.51
C ALA A 66 11.62 2.40 -27.14
N LEU A 67 11.58 2.24 -28.47
CA LEU A 67 10.43 1.69 -29.18
C LEU A 67 10.10 0.26 -28.71
N VAL A 68 11.11 -0.60 -28.59
CA VAL A 68 10.95 -1.97 -28.08
C VAL A 68 10.46 -1.98 -26.63
N SER A 69 11.02 -1.11 -25.78
CA SER A 69 10.56 -0.97 -24.39
C SER A 69 9.09 -0.53 -24.31
N ILE A 70 8.69 0.43 -25.14
CA ILE A 70 7.29 0.89 -25.23
C ILE A 70 6.41 -0.28 -25.69
N LEU A 71 6.82 -1.02 -26.71
CA LEU A 71 6.08 -2.19 -27.18
C LEU A 71 5.88 -3.21 -26.04
N ILE A 72 6.92 -3.53 -25.26
CA ILE A 72 6.83 -4.49 -24.14
C ILE A 72 5.89 -4.00 -23.01
N VAL A 73 5.91 -2.70 -22.70
CA VAL A 73 5.07 -2.13 -21.62
C VAL A 73 3.61 -2.02 -22.05
N PHE A 74 3.33 -1.61 -23.28
CA PHE A 74 1.98 -1.35 -23.76
C PHE A 74 1.29 -2.55 -24.42
N THR A 75 2.02 -3.65 -24.68
CA THR A 75 1.44 -4.89 -25.22
C THR A 75 1.54 -6.03 -24.18
N PRO A 76 0.68 -7.06 -24.27
CA PRO A 76 0.68 -8.17 -23.31
C PRO A 76 1.92 -9.10 -23.42
N LEU A 77 2.94 -8.76 -24.22
CA LEU A 77 4.19 -9.53 -24.32
C LEU A 77 4.89 -9.70 -22.97
N LYS A 78 4.77 -8.73 -22.04
CA LYS A 78 5.29 -8.85 -20.66
C LYS A 78 4.72 -10.05 -19.90
N ARG A 79 3.51 -10.51 -20.22
CA ARG A 79 2.82 -11.62 -19.52
C ARG A 79 3.42 -13.00 -19.81
N PHE A 80 4.21 -13.14 -20.87
CA PHE A 80 4.86 -14.41 -21.24
C PHE A 80 6.19 -14.66 -20.51
N ILE A 81 6.69 -13.69 -19.76
CA ILE A 81 7.92 -13.84 -18.97
C ILE A 81 7.54 -14.28 -17.55
N PRO A 82 7.80 -15.54 -17.15
CA PRO A 82 7.46 -16.01 -15.81
C PRO A 82 8.22 -15.21 -14.75
N GLY A 83 7.49 -14.62 -13.79
CA GLY A 83 8.03 -13.79 -12.71
C GLY A 83 7.41 -12.40 -12.56
N TYR A 84 6.67 -11.90 -13.56
CA TYR A 84 5.91 -10.66 -13.46
C TYR A 84 4.40 -10.96 -13.34
N SER A 85 3.89 -11.08 -12.11
CA SER A 85 2.45 -11.21 -11.88
C SER A 85 1.74 -9.86 -12.05
N ASP A 86 0.73 -9.80 -12.90
CA ASP A 86 -0.23 -8.69 -12.94
C ASP A 86 -0.97 -8.68 -11.58
N GLU A 87 -0.97 -7.56 -10.86
CA GLU A 87 -1.65 -7.49 -9.55
C GLU A 87 -3.14 -7.82 -9.67
N GLU A 88 -3.75 -7.43 -10.79
CA GLU A 88 -5.15 -7.75 -11.09
C GLU A 88 -5.40 -9.27 -11.17
N THR A 89 -4.50 -10.03 -11.78
CA THR A 89 -4.64 -11.50 -11.87
C THR A 89 -4.50 -12.13 -10.49
N ARG A 90 -3.63 -11.58 -9.64
CA ARG A 90 -3.49 -12.03 -8.25
C ARG A 90 -4.74 -11.73 -7.42
N VAL A 91 -5.30 -10.53 -7.53
CA VAL A 91 -6.54 -10.16 -6.83
C VAL A 91 -7.72 -11.01 -7.30
N GLN A 92 -7.84 -11.27 -8.60
CA GLN A 92 -8.87 -12.16 -9.15
C GLN A 92 -8.68 -13.60 -8.67
N ALA A 93 -7.44 -14.10 -8.58
CA ALA A 93 -7.15 -15.42 -8.04
C ALA A 93 -7.54 -15.53 -6.55
N ILE A 94 -7.28 -14.50 -5.75
CA ILE A 94 -7.69 -14.45 -4.33
C ILE A 94 -9.22 -14.44 -4.21
N HIS A 95 -9.90 -13.55 -4.94
CA HIS A 95 -11.35 -13.44 -4.87
C HIS A 95 -12.05 -14.73 -5.35
N SER A 96 -11.52 -15.39 -6.39
CA SER A 96 -12.06 -16.66 -6.85
C SER A 96 -11.85 -17.78 -5.82
N ALA A 97 -10.73 -17.80 -5.10
CA ALA A 97 -10.50 -18.72 -4.01
C ALA A 97 -11.48 -18.50 -2.84
N GLU A 98 -11.72 -17.25 -2.43
CA GLU A 98 -12.69 -16.92 -1.37
C GLU A 98 -14.12 -17.34 -1.74
N ARG A 99 -14.54 -17.06 -2.98
CA ARG A 99 -15.85 -17.49 -3.48
C ARG A 99 -15.99 -19.01 -3.52
N ALA A 100 -14.93 -19.72 -3.92
CA ALA A 100 -14.94 -21.18 -3.95
C ALA A 100 -15.13 -21.76 -2.54
N ASP A 101 -14.43 -21.20 -1.54
CA ASP A 101 -14.56 -21.61 -0.14
C ASP A 101 -15.97 -21.34 0.41
N SER A 102 -16.52 -20.14 0.13
CA SER A 102 -17.87 -19.77 0.54
C SER A 102 -18.94 -20.69 -0.05
N LEU A 103 -18.79 -21.04 -1.34
CA LEU A 103 -19.68 -21.98 -2.00
C LEU A 103 -19.55 -23.40 -1.42
N GLN A 104 -18.35 -23.81 -1.01
CA GLN A 104 -18.14 -25.12 -0.39
C GLN A 104 -18.85 -25.23 0.96
N VAL A 105 -18.84 -24.17 1.78
CA VAL A 105 -19.57 -24.13 3.05
C VAL A 105 -21.08 -24.22 2.82
N ALA A 106 -21.63 -23.39 1.93
CA ALA A 106 -23.06 -23.39 1.61
C ALA A 106 -23.55 -24.76 1.08
N LEU A 107 -22.76 -25.42 0.23
CA LEU A 107 -23.08 -26.76 -0.25
C LEU A 107 -23.05 -27.82 0.85
N THR A 108 -22.15 -27.67 1.83
CA THR A 108 -22.06 -28.59 2.96
C THR A 108 -23.29 -28.47 3.86
N GLU A 109 -23.74 -27.25 4.13
CA GLU A 109 -24.98 -26.99 4.87
C GLU A 109 -26.21 -27.54 4.13
N GLN A 110 -26.30 -27.30 2.82
CA GLN A 110 -27.39 -27.81 1.99
C GLN A 110 -27.43 -29.35 1.99
N ARG A 111 -26.27 -30.01 1.91
CA ARG A 111 -26.18 -31.48 1.99
C ARG A 111 -26.65 -32.00 3.34
N ALA A 112 -26.22 -31.37 4.44
CA ALA A 112 -26.66 -31.74 5.78
C ALA A 112 -28.18 -31.59 5.96
N PHE A 113 -28.76 -30.50 5.43
CA PHE A 113 -30.21 -30.30 5.44
C PHE A 113 -30.97 -31.40 4.68
N ILE A 114 -30.54 -31.71 3.46
CA ILE A 114 -31.19 -32.75 2.64
C ILE A 114 -31.08 -34.11 3.31
N GLN A 115 -29.93 -34.43 3.91
CA GLN A 115 -29.71 -35.69 4.63
C GLN A 115 -30.65 -35.80 5.83
N ASN A 116 -30.81 -34.74 6.62
CA ASN A 116 -31.75 -34.71 7.74
C ASN A 116 -33.20 -34.88 7.26
N LEU A 117 -33.57 -34.23 6.16
CA LEU A 117 -34.91 -34.34 5.59
C LEU A 117 -35.19 -35.77 5.09
N GLN A 118 -34.21 -36.43 4.47
CA GLN A 118 -34.33 -37.83 4.07
C GLN A 118 -34.52 -38.76 5.27
N ALA A 119 -33.73 -38.59 6.34
CA ALA A 119 -33.84 -39.39 7.56
C ALA A 119 -35.22 -39.26 8.24
N VAL A 120 -35.78 -38.04 8.27
CA VAL A 120 -37.15 -37.79 8.76
C VAL A 120 -38.17 -38.55 7.93
N LEU A 121 -38.04 -38.50 6.59
CA LEU A 121 -39.01 -39.11 5.67
C LEU A 121 -38.96 -40.64 5.67
N THR A 122 -37.79 -41.24 5.91
CA THR A 122 -37.62 -42.70 5.98
C THR A 122 -38.02 -43.28 7.34
N GLY A 123 -38.41 -42.42 8.30
CA GLY A 123 -38.81 -42.84 9.64
C GLY A 123 -37.64 -43.28 10.52
N GLU A 124 -36.42 -42.94 10.14
CA GLU A 124 -35.23 -43.17 10.95
C GLU A 124 -35.23 -42.11 12.06
N GLN A 125 -35.14 -42.53 13.34
CA GLN A 125 -35.28 -41.60 14.46
C GLN A 125 -34.18 -40.54 14.40
N VAL A 126 -34.61 -39.29 14.23
CA VAL A 126 -33.75 -38.11 14.30
C VAL A 126 -33.25 -37.98 15.73
N LEU A 127 -31.95 -38.17 15.94
CA LEU A 127 -31.30 -37.80 17.19
C LEU A 127 -31.60 -36.32 17.45
N ASP A 128 -32.27 -36.09 18.58
CA ASP A 128 -32.70 -34.82 19.19
C ASP A 128 -32.11 -33.54 18.53
N SER A 129 -32.95 -32.81 17.80
CA SER A 129 -32.57 -31.58 17.10
C SER A 129 -32.10 -30.44 18.03
N THR A 130 -32.28 -30.60 19.34
CA THR A 130 -31.75 -29.67 20.35
C THR A 130 -30.26 -29.86 20.65
N THR A 131 -29.63 -30.96 20.20
CA THR A 131 -28.16 -31.14 20.30
C THR A 131 -27.39 -30.70 19.06
N LEU A 132 -28.08 -30.48 17.92
CA LEU A 132 -27.47 -30.04 16.66
C LEU A 132 -27.39 -28.51 16.52
N GLN A 133 -27.83 -27.76 17.54
CA GLN A 133 -27.90 -26.30 17.53
C GLN A 133 -27.10 -25.63 18.66
N ARG A 134 -25.99 -26.26 19.02
CA ARG A 134 -24.76 -25.47 19.04
C ARG A 134 -24.04 -25.90 17.77
N PRO A 135 -23.57 -24.99 16.89
CA PRO A 135 -22.34 -25.35 16.21
C PRO A 135 -21.47 -25.81 17.37
N ALA A 136 -20.95 -27.02 17.32
CA ALA A 136 -19.84 -27.28 18.20
C ALA A 136 -18.96 -26.06 17.95
N LEU A 137 -18.83 -25.21 18.97
CA LEU A 137 -17.53 -24.76 19.33
C LEU A 137 -16.81 -26.09 19.45
N VAL A 138 -16.32 -26.59 18.31
CA VAL A 138 -14.99 -27.10 18.21
C VAL A 138 -14.22 -25.91 18.77
N ARG A 139 -14.19 -25.83 20.11
CA ARG A 139 -13.03 -25.48 20.85
C ARG A 139 -12.04 -26.37 20.15
N GLN A 140 -11.36 -25.79 19.15
CA GLN A 140 -10.22 -26.43 18.54
C GLN A 140 -9.38 -26.70 19.75
N ASP A 141 -9.39 -27.96 20.19
CA ASP A 141 -8.61 -28.36 21.32
C ASP A 141 -7.20 -28.00 20.86
N PRO A 142 -6.53 -26.99 21.45
CA PRO A 142 -5.24 -26.54 20.92
C PRO A 142 -4.23 -27.70 20.92
N ALA A 143 -4.52 -28.73 21.72
CA ALA A 143 -3.82 -29.99 21.83
C ALA A 143 -3.90 -30.90 20.57
N GLY A 144 -4.90 -30.71 19.70
CA GLY A 144 -5.09 -31.54 18.49
C GLY A 144 -4.42 -30.98 17.22
N LEU A 145 -4.06 -29.69 17.23
CA LEU A 145 -3.19 -29.12 16.21
C LEU A 145 -1.76 -29.52 16.53
N ILE A 146 -1.36 -30.74 16.17
CA ILE A 146 0.06 -31.08 16.15
C ILE A 146 0.62 -30.35 14.92
N PRO A 147 1.35 -29.22 15.08
CA PRO A 147 1.93 -28.55 13.93
C PRO A 147 2.86 -29.54 13.23
N GLY A 148 2.63 -29.76 11.93
CA GLY A 148 3.57 -30.54 11.13
C GLY A 148 4.99 -29.98 11.30
N SER A 149 6.01 -30.82 11.14
CA SER A 149 7.42 -30.37 11.19
C SER A 149 7.71 -29.09 10.38
N PRO A 150 7.08 -28.84 9.21
CA PRO A 150 7.24 -27.59 8.47
C PRO A 150 6.58 -26.37 9.15
N ASP A 151 5.39 -26.54 9.72
CA ASP A 151 4.62 -25.47 10.37
C ASP A 151 5.31 -25.01 11.67
N SER A 152 5.86 -25.96 12.44
CA SER A 152 6.67 -25.65 13.62
C SER A 152 7.93 -24.85 13.27
N ALA A 153 8.61 -25.20 12.18
CA ALA A 153 9.80 -24.50 11.73
C ALA A 153 9.49 -23.08 11.24
N LEU A 154 8.36 -22.90 10.54
CA LEU A 154 7.87 -21.60 10.12
C LEU A 154 7.52 -20.72 11.31
N ARG A 155 6.75 -21.24 12.27
CA ARG A 155 6.40 -20.51 13.51
C ARG A 155 7.64 -20.10 14.30
N ALA A 156 8.62 -21.00 14.46
CA ALA A 156 9.88 -20.69 15.14
C ALA A 156 10.76 -19.67 14.40
N ARG A 157 10.53 -19.46 13.10
CA ARG A 157 11.20 -18.44 12.29
C ARG A 157 10.49 -17.11 12.42
N ILE A 158 9.17 -17.10 12.30
CA ILE A 158 8.31 -15.93 12.51
C ILE A 158 8.50 -15.37 13.93
N GLN A 159 8.42 -16.22 14.97
CA GLN A 159 8.66 -15.78 16.35
C GLN A 159 10.04 -15.16 16.55
N ARG A 160 11.09 -15.72 15.90
CA ARG A 160 12.44 -15.12 15.97
C ARG A 160 12.51 -13.79 15.24
N GLU A 161 11.83 -13.64 14.11
CA GLU A 161 11.77 -12.37 13.37
C GLU A 161 10.95 -11.32 14.14
N GLU A 162 9.85 -11.71 14.78
CA GLU A 162 8.99 -10.86 15.61
C GLU A 162 9.64 -10.47 16.95
N GLN A 163 10.46 -11.35 17.56
CA GLN A 163 11.14 -11.06 18.83
C GLN A 163 12.14 -9.90 18.74
N TYR A 164 12.59 -9.57 17.53
CA TYR A 164 13.41 -8.38 17.26
C TYR A 164 12.62 -7.25 16.58
N SER A 165 11.31 -7.44 16.34
CA SER A 165 10.44 -6.38 15.88
C SER A 165 10.25 -5.37 17.02
N LEU A 166 10.70 -4.14 16.79
CA LEU A 166 10.76 -3.04 17.77
C LEU A 166 9.38 -2.56 18.26
N VAL A 167 8.30 -3.30 17.98
CA VAL A 167 6.91 -2.94 18.29
C VAL A 167 6.59 -3.16 19.78
N GLU A 168 7.09 -4.20 20.42
CA GLU A 168 6.77 -4.46 21.85
C GLU A 168 7.45 -3.49 22.83
N GLY A 169 8.59 -2.90 22.46
CA GLY A 169 9.28 -1.89 23.26
C GLY A 169 8.67 -0.49 23.19
N ARG A 170 7.88 -0.20 22.15
CA ARG A 170 7.22 1.11 21.97
C ARG A 170 6.07 1.30 22.94
N GLY A 171 5.25 0.27 23.19
CA GLY A 171 4.04 0.39 23.99
C GLY A 171 4.27 0.87 25.44
N ALA A 172 5.43 0.62 26.05
CA ALA A 172 5.76 1.12 27.39
C ALA A 172 6.27 2.57 27.39
N SER A 173 7.01 2.98 26.35
CA SER A 173 7.50 4.36 26.18
C SER A 173 6.36 5.28 25.74
N GLU A 174 5.56 4.85 24.77
CA GLU A 174 4.39 5.58 24.26
C GLU A 174 3.33 5.76 25.34
N ARG A 175 3.06 4.74 26.16
CA ARG A 175 2.12 4.88 27.28
C ARG A 175 2.61 5.88 28.33
N ARG A 176 3.94 6.03 28.52
CA ARG A 176 4.54 7.08 29.36
C ARG A 176 4.40 8.47 28.76
N GLU A 177 4.62 8.62 27.46
CA GLU A 177 4.45 9.88 26.75
C GLU A 177 2.99 10.34 26.78
N LEU A 178 2.05 9.43 26.51
CA LEU A 178 0.61 9.69 26.55
C LEU A 178 0.08 9.90 27.98
N ALA A 179 0.62 9.24 28.99
CA ALA A 179 0.24 9.45 30.39
C ALA A 179 0.57 10.86 30.92
N SER A 180 1.49 11.58 30.26
CA SER A 180 1.81 12.98 30.60
C SER A 180 0.81 13.99 30.02
N VAL A 181 -0.06 13.55 29.11
CA VAL A 181 -1.03 14.38 28.41
C VAL A 181 -2.36 14.35 29.16
N LEU A 182 -2.86 15.53 29.53
CA LEU A 182 -4.18 15.64 30.16
C LEU A 182 -5.27 15.69 29.08
N PHE A 183 -6.00 14.59 28.93
CA PHE A 183 -7.13 14.50 28.02
C PHE A 183 -8.43 14.96 28.70
N VAL A 184 -9.25 15.69 27.95
CA VAL A 184 -10.62 16.01 28.35
C VAL A 184 -11.57 14.98 27.74
N PRO A 185 -12.49 14.37 28.50
CA PRO A 185 -13.46 13.46 27.92
C PRO A 185 -14.35 14.22 26.91
N PRO A 186 -14.60 13.64 25.72
CA PRO A 186 -15.33 14.31 24.66
C PRO A 186 -16.82 14.49 24.97
N VAL A 187 -17.39 13.62 25.81
CA VAL A 187 -18.77 13.70 26.27
C VAL A 187 -18.89 13.09 27.67
N GLU A 188 -19.92 13.50 28.41
CA GLU A 188 -20.31 12.90 29.69
C GLU A 188 -21.28 11.76 29.39
N GLY A 189 -21.02 10.55 29.87
CA GLY A 189 -21.77 9.37 29.46
C GLY A 189 -21.08 8.05 29.78
N ILE A 190 -21.86 6.97 29.63
CA ILE A 190 -21.46 5.62 30.02
C ILE A 190 -20.88 4.90 28.80
N VAL A 191 -19.69 4.32 28.96
CA VAL A 191 -19.09 3.46 27.95
C VAL A 191 -19.85 2.13 27.88
N THR A 192 -20.51 1.87 26.75
CA THR A 192 -21.28 0.62 26.53
C THR A 192 -20.47 -0.43 25.78
N SER A 193 -19.59 0.01 24.88
CA SER A 193 -18.69 -0.87 24.13
C SER A 193 -17.25 -0.43 24.35
N ALA A 194 -16.42 -1.35 24.84
CA ALA A 194 -15.00 -1.09 25.06
C ALA A 194 -14.15 -1.35 23.81
N PHE A 195 -12.96 -0.77 23.78
CA PHE A 195 -11.96 -1.01 22.74
C PHE A 195 -11.59 -2.50 22.68
N ASP A 196 -11.66 -3.09 21.49
CA ASP A 196 -11.33 -4.50 21.26
C ASP A 196 -10.69 -4.68 19.87
N ARG A 197 -9.35 -4.66 19.85
CA ARG A 197 -8.55 -4.84 18.62
C ARG A 197 -8.79 -6.20 17.95
N ALA A 198 -9.12 -7.25 18.72
CA ALA A 198 -9.33 -8.59 18.18
C ALA A 198 -10.66 -8.70 17.42
N LYS A 199 -11.67 -7.92 17.83
CA LYS A 199 -12.97 -7.83 17.15
C LYS A 199 -13.04 -6.71 16.10
N GLY A 200 -11.96 -5.96 15.91
CA GLY A 200 -11.92 -4.82 15.00
C GLY A 200 -12.65 -3.57 15.53
N HIS A 201 -12.93 -3.49 16.83
CA HIS A 201 -13.53 -2.31 17.46
C HIS A 201 -12.42 -1.38 17.95
N PHE A 202 -12.04 -0.40 17.11
CA PHE A 202 -10.88 0.48 17.32
C PHE A 202 -11.17 1.73 18.17
N GLY A 203 -12.31 1.76 18.85
CA GLY A 203 -12.74 2.89 19.68
C GLY A 203 -13.56 2.43 20.87
N ILE A 204 -14.24 3.38 21.48
CA ILE A 204 -15.24 3.15 22.52
C ILE A 204 -16.57 3.78 22.10
N ASP A 205 -17.66 3.13 22.48
CA ASP A 205 -19.00 3.68 22.30
C ASP A 205 -19.48 4.27 23.63
N ILE A 206 -19.85 5.54 23.61
CA ILE A 206 -20.29 6.30 24.77
C ILE A 206 -21.75 6.69 24.58
N VAL A 207 -22.63 6.11 25.39
CA VAL A 207 -24.04 6.49 25.42
C VAL A 207 -24.20 7.72 26.32
N THR A 208 -24.87 8.74 25.79
CA THR A 208 -25.10 10.02 26.45
C THR A 208 -26.51 10.51 26.16
N ALA A 209 -26.92 11.61 26.79
CA ALA A 209 -28.13 12.33 26.42
C ALA A 209 -28.14 12.64 24.90
N PRO A 210 -29.30 12.49 24.22
CA PRO A 210 -29.45 12.96 22.85
C PRO A 210 -29.07 14.43 22.74
N ASP A 211 -28.49 14.80 21.61
CA ASP A 211 -28.06 16.18 21.32
C ASP A 211 -26.99 16.76 22.26
N ALA A 212 -26.32 15.92 23.05
CA ALA A 212 -25.17 16.35 23.82
C ALA A 212 -24.06 16.92 22.92
N ALA A 213 -23.39 17.97 23.40
CA ALA A 213 -22.27 18.56 22.68
C ALA A 213 -21.03 17.68 22.79
N VAL A 214 -20.50 17.27 21.64
CA VAL A 214 -19.21 16.58 21.54
C VAL A 214 -18.11 17.61 21.59
N LYS A 215 -17.18 17.43 22.53
CA LYS A 215 -16.06 18.33 22.81
C LYS A 215 -14.77 17.73 22.28
N SER A 216 -13.83 18.57 21.85
CA SER A 216 -12.49 18.10 21.48
C SER A 216 -11.71 17.66 22.71
N CYS A 217 -11.08 16.48 22.65
CA CYS A 217 -10.32 15.93 23.78
C CYS A 217 -9.02 16.70 24.07
N LEU A 218 -8.44 17.35 23.05
CA LEU A 218 -7.18 18.07 23.11
C LEU A 218 -7.14 19.24 22.12
N SER A 219 -6.18 20.15 22.28
CA SER A 219 -5.89 21.18 21.29
C SER A 219 -5.47 20.55 19.97
N GLY A 220 -5.96 21.06 18.85
CA GLY A 220 -5.57 20.52 17.55
C GLY A 220 -6.14 21.27 16.36
N THR A 221 -5.97 20.67 15.19
CA THR A 221 -6.56 21.15 13.93
C THR A 221 -7.45 20.05 13.37
N VAL A 222 -8.65 20.42 12.92
CA VAL A 222 -9.57 19.48 12.27
C VAL A 222 -8.96 18.99 10.97
N ALA A 223 -8.60 17.72 10.91
CA ALA A 223 -8.02 17.08 9.74
C ALA A 223 -9.09 16.61 8.76
N LEU A 224 -10.23 16.15 9.28
CA LEU A 224 -11.37 15.65 8.50
C LEU A 224 -12.68 16.17 9.11
N SER A 225 -13.61 16.56 8.25
CA SER A 225 -14.99 16.84 8.59
C SER A 225 -15.84 16.43 7.40
N SER A 226 -16.46 15.25 7.45
CA SER A 226 -17.16 14.66 6.30
C SER A 226 -18.38 13.84 6.72
N TRP A 227 -19.12 13.37 5.71
CA TRP A 227 -20.16 12.36 5.84
C TRP A 227 -19.70 11.05 5.19
N THR A 228 -20.07 9.92 5.79
CA THR A 228 -19.87 8.58 5.25
C THR A 228 -21.15 7.77 5.47
N THR A 229 -21.46 6.81 4.59
CA THR A 229 -22.65 5.96 4.71
C THR A 229 -22.62 5.13 5.99
N ASP A 230 -21.46 4.54 6.30
CA ASP A 230 -21.33 3.60 7.41
C ASP A 230 -21.28 4.32 8.77
N ALA A 231 -20.53 5.43 8.84
CA ALA A 231 -20.24 6.12 10.11
C ALA A 231 -20.93 7.50 10.27
N GLY A 232 -21.77 7.88 9.32
CA GLY A 232 -22.53 9.13 9.37
C GLY A 232 -21.63 10.36 9.33
N HIS A 233 -21.90 11.36 10.18
CA HIS A 233 -21.04 12.55 10.29
C HIS A 233 -19.79 12.22 11.11
N VAL A 234 -18.64 12.32 10.45
CA VAL A 234 -17.32 12.00 11.02
C VAL A 234 -16.46 13.25 11.06
N LEU A 235 -15.83 13.48 12.21
CA LEU A 235 -14.84 14.52 12.41
C LEU A 235 -13.57 13.90 12.98
N ALA A 236 -12.41 14.30 12.46
CA ALA A 236 -11.12 13.90 13.00
C ALA A 236 -10.27 15.13 13.31
N VAL A 237 -9.64 15.15 14.48
CA VAL A 237 -8.76 16.23 14.94
C VAL A 237 -7.35 15.70 15.06
N GLN A 238 -6.42 16.33 14.34
CA GLN A 238 -4.99 16.11 14.49
C GLN A 238 -4.48 16.94 15.67
N HIS A 239 -3.89 16.26 16.65
CA HIS A 239 -3.23 16.85 17.81
C HIS A 239 -1.71 16.81 17.65
N THR A 240 -0.99 17.35 18.64
CA THR A 240 0.47 17.24 18.75
C THR A 240 0.89 15.80 19.06
N ASN A 241 2.18 15.49 18.91
CA ASN A 241 2.77 14.17 19.24
C ASN A 241 2.13 12.99 18.49
N GLY A 242 1.73 13.19 17.23
CA GLY A 242 1.20 12.10 16.40
C GLY A 242 -0.16 11.55 16.85
N LEU A 243 -0.88 12.27 17.71
CA LEU A 243 -2.20 11.91 18.18
C LEU A 243 -3.29 12.38 17.22
N VAL A 244 -4.27 11.52 16.96
CA VAL A 244 -5.49 11.83 16.21
C VAL A 244 -6.69 11.31 16.98
N SER A 245 -7.69 12.16 17.18
CA SER A 245 -8.98 11.75 17.71
C SER A 245 -10.03 11.73 16.61
N VAL A 246 -10.91 10.73 16.63
CA VAL A 246 -11.99 10.57 15.63
C VAL A 246 -13.32 10.46 16.36
N TYR A 247 -14.31 11.20 15.85
CA TYR A 247 -15.66 11.31 16.40
C TYR A 247 -16.64 10.91 15.30
N LYS A 248 -17.41 9.84 15.50
CA LYS A 248 -18.34 9.29 14.51
C LYS A 248 -19.81 9.33 14.98
N HIS A 249 -20.73 9.02 14.08
CA HIS A 249 -22.18 8.95 14.32
C HIS A 249 -22.82 10.27 14.80
N ASN A 250 -22.14 11.41 14.57
CA ASN A 250 -22.65 12.71 15.01
C ASN A 250 -23.92 13.09 14.25
N ARG A 251 -24.79 13.92 14.83
CA ARG A 251 -25.94 14.49 14.11
C ARG A 251 -25.54 15.67 13.24
N VAL A 252 -24.61 16.49 13.72
CA VAL A 252 -24.09 17.65 12.99
C VAL A 252 -22.65 17.94 13.40
N LEU A 253 -21.86 18.43 12.45
CA LEU A 253 -20.49 18.90 12.67
C LEU A 253 -20.49 20.42 12.79
N LEU A 254 -19.86 20.95 13.83
CA LEU A 254 -19.80 22.40 14.12
C LEU A 254 -18.51 23.05 13.57
N LYS A 255 -17.57 22.23 13.10
CA LYS A 255 -16.27 22.66 12.58
C LYS A 255 -16.02 22.11 11.19
N LYS A 256 -15.13 22.75 10.45
CA LYS A 256 -14.69 22.36 9.10
C LYS A 256 -13.23 21.93 9.12
N ALA A 257 -12.82 21.19 8.09
CA ALA A 257 -11.41 20.84 7.91
C ALA A 257 -10.54 22.11 7.85
N GLY A 258 -9.44 22.11 8.59
CA GLY A 258 -8.54 23.24 8.76
C GLY A 258 -8.83 24.13 9.99
N ASP A 259 -9.97 23.98 10.65
CA ASP A 259 -10.29 24.77 11.85
C ASP A 259 -9.40 24.35 13.02
N ARG A 260 -8.95 25.33 13.82
CA ARG A 260 -8.28 25.07 15.10
C ARG A 260 -9.30 24.91 16.21
N VAL A 261 -9.06 23.96 17.10
CA VAL A 261 -9.93 23.65 18.24
C VAL A 261 -9.12 23.57 19.53
N LYS A 262 -9.74 23.94 20.65
CA LYS A 262 -9.19 23.84 22.00
C LYS A 262 -9.80 22.65 22.76
N PRO A 263 -9.14 22.13 23.80
CA PRO A 263 -9.71 21.09 24.65
C PRO A 263 -11.01 21.59 25.26
N GLY A 264 -12.05 20.75 25.25
CA GLY A 264 -13.38 21.11 25.78
C GLY A 264 -14.23 21.97 24.83
N GLU A 265 -13.71 22.41 23.70
CA GLU A 265 -14.47 23.17 22.70
C GLU A 265 -15.46 22.25 21.97
N ALA A 266 -16.70 22.71 21.80
CA ALA A 266 -17.73 21.96 21.07
C ALA A 266 -17.39 21.87 19.57
N ILE A 267 -17.32 20.65 19.06
CA ILE A 267 -16.92 20.31 17.68
C ILE A 267 -18.02 19.63 16.88
N ALA A 268 -18.96 18.96 17.56
CA ALA A 268 -20.09 18.26 16.95
C ALA A 268 -21.22 18.11 17.97
N ILE A 269 -22.36 17.59 17.52
CA ILE A 269 -23.49 17.20 18.36
C ILE A 269 -23.71 15.69 18.20
N VAL A 270 -23.90 14.98 19.31
CA VAL A 270 -24.17 13.53 19.29
C VAL A 270 -25.42 13.23 18.48
N GLY A 271 -25.36 12.12 17.75
CA GLY A 271 -26.47 11.67 16.91
C GLY A 271 -26.58 10.15 16.89
N ASP A 272 -27.31 9.70 15.88
CA ASP A 272 -27.53 8.30 15.55
C ASP A 272 -27.47 8.19 14.03
N THR A 273 -26.34 8.62 13.45
CA THR A 273 -26.17 8.68 12.00
C THR A 273 -25.21 7.62 11.49
N GLY A 274 -25.46 7.13 10.28
CA GLY A 274 -24.69 6.04 9.66
C GLY A 274 -25.28 4.66 9.94
N GLU A 275 -25.05 3.72 9.03
CA GLU A 275 -25.61 2.37 9.10
C GLU A 275 -25.10 1.55 10.30
N ASN A 276 -23.90 1.85 10.79
CA ASN A 276 -23.31 1.16 11.94
C ASN A 276 -23.80 1.72 13.28
N SER A 277 -24.70 2.70 13.29
CA SER A 277 -25.27 3.25 14.52
C SER A 277 -26.58 2.53 14.87
N SER A 278 -26.75 2.17 16.15
CA SER A 278 -27.92 1.44 16.66
C SER A 278 -28.74 2.23 17.69
N GLY A 279 -28.45 3.52 17.83
CA GLY A 279 -29.07 4.43 18.77
C GLY A 279 -28.19 5.66 19.08
N PRO A 280 -28.69 6.65 19.84
CA PRO A 280 -27.92 7.85 20.17
C PRO A 280 -26.68 7.54 21.01
N HIS A 281 -25.49 7.62 20.39
CA HIS A 281 -24.21 7.40 21.06
C HIS A 281 -23.08 8.12 20.31
N LEU A 282 -21.93 8.27 20.97
CA LEU A 282 -20.69 8.72 20.36
C LEU A 282 -19.74 7.55 20.23
N HIS A 283 -19.35 7.20 19.00
CA HIS A 283 -18.19 6.34 18.78
C HIS A 283 -16.93 7.20 18.69
N PHE A 284 -16.02 6.96 19.63
CA PHE A 284 -14.80 7.73 19.83
C PHE A 284 -13.56 6.86 19.66
N GLU A 285 -12.65 7.28 18.78
CA GLU A 285 -11.38 6.60 18.57
C GLU A 285 -10.22 7.53 18.90
N LEU A 286 -9.14 6.94 19.40
CA LEU A 286 -7.88 7.62 19.63
C LEU A 286 -6.78 6.84 18.92
N TRP A 287 -5.98 7.56 18.15
CA TRP A 287 -4.89 7.00 17.34
C TRP A 287 -3.59 7.70 17.70
N HIS A 288 -2.51 6.94 17.85
CA HIS A 288 -1.17 7.45 18.12
C HIS A 288 -0.19 6.86 17.12
N ASN A 289 0.49 7.72 16.34
CA ASN A 289 1.47 7.31 15.32
C ASN A 289 0.95 6.25 14.32
N GLY A 290 -0.37 6.23 14.06
CA GLY A 290 -1.02 5.31 13.13
C GLY A 290 -1.60 4.05 13.77
N ASP A 291 -1.38 3.80 15.05
CA ASP A 291 -1.98 2.70 15.80
C ASP A 291 -3.17 3.18 16.64
N ALA A 292 -4.27 2.43 16.61
CA ALA A 292 -5.41 2.68 17.48
C ALA A 292 -5.07 2.29 18.93
N VAL A 293 -5.35 3.21 19.86
CA VAL A 293 -5.09 3.05 21.29
C VAL A 293 -6.39 3.12 22.07
N ASP A 294 -6.49 2.36 23.16
CA ASP A 294 -7.68 2.36 24.02
C ASP A 294 -7.87 3.73 24.70
N PRO A 295 -8.95 4.48 24.39
CA PRO A 295 -9.21 5.76 25.02
C PRO A 295 -9.50 5.66 26.52
N ALA A 296 -10.08 4.54 26.98
CA ALA A 296 -10.40 4.33 28.40
C ALA A 296 -9.15 4.14 29.27
N ALA A 297 -7.98 3.89 28.67
CA ALA A 297 -6.71 3.85 29.39
C ALA A 297 -6.18 5.25 29.76
N TYR A 298 -6.66 6.31 29.13
CA TYR A 298 -6.15 7.68 29.29
C TYR A 298 -7.19 8.69 29.78
N MET A 299 -8.48 8.37 29.62
CA MET A 299 -9.60 9.21 30.00
C MET A 299 -10.55 8.46 30.92
N MET A 300 -11.09 9.17 31.91
CA MET A 300 -12.16 8.67 32.76
C MET A 300 -13.50 9.15 32.19
N PHE A 301 -14.40 8.21 31.96
CA PHE A 301 -15.77 8.45 31.53
C PHE A 301 -16.70 8.22 32.73
N GLN A 302 -17.68 9.11 32.91
CA GLN A 302 -18.60 9.13 34.06
C GLN A 302 -20.03 8.91 33.61
#